data_AF-E1QK83-F1
#
_entry.id   AF-E1QK83-F1
#
_cell.length_a   1.000
_cell.length_b   1.000
_cell.length_c   1.000
_cell.angle_alpha   90.00
_cell.angle_beta   90.00
_cell.angle_gamma   90.00
#
_symmetry.space_group_name_H-M   'P 1'
#
loop_
_entity.id
_entity.type
_entity.pdbx_description
1 polymer ?
#
loop_
_entity_poly.entity_id
_entity_poly.type
_entity_poly.pdbx_seq_one_letter_code
_entity_poly.pdbx_strand_id
1 'polypeptide(L)' 'MDDRVSAKLTKIDARSDGGANVWFQVRLGDYVLNTPVTVEGAAGADMAAVGKMARRRLAGLIAALAAETKRWLDD' A
#
# COMPACT_ATOMS: atom_id res chain seq x y z
N MET A 1 -14.42 -18.10 9.14
CA MET A 1 -13.89 -17.22 8.10
C MET A 1 -12.82 -16.39 8.79
N ASP A 2 -11.56 -16.49 8.37
CA ASP A 2 -10.46 -15.79 9.04
C ASP A 2 -10.47 -14.36 8.45
N ASP A 3 -11.01 -13.38 9.19
CA ASP A 3 -11.13 -11.96 8.77
C ASP A 3 -9.74 -11.27 8.74
N ARG A 4 -8.70 -12.02 8.38
CA ARG A 4 -7.32 -11.55 8.41
C ARG A 4 -7.04 -10.68 7.20
N VAL A 5 -6.78 -9.42 7.49
CA VAL A 5 -6.12 -8.52 6.55
C VAL A 5 -4.62 -8.82 6.56
N SER A 6 -4.04 -9.05 5.39
CA SER A 6 -2.58 -9.14 5.24
C SER A 6 -2.11 -8.39 4.01
N ALA A 7 -0.91 -7.84 4.07
CA ALA A 7 -0.29 -7.15 2.95
C ALA A 7 1.14 -7.68 2.74
N LYS A 8 1.45 -8.02 1.49
CA LYS A 8 2.79 -8.47 1.07
C LYS A 8 3.32 -7.51 0.01
N LEU A 9 4.52 -6.99 0.21
CA LEU A 9 5.24 -6.27 -0.83
C LEU A 9 5.70 -7.26 -1.90
N THR A 10 5.36 -7.01 -3.17
CA THR A 10 5.63 -7.93 -4.28
C THR A 10 6.62 -7.37 -5.29
N LYS A 11 6.70 -6.05 -5.45
CA LYS A 11 7.60 -5.41 -6.43
C LYS A 11 7.94 -3.98 -6.01
N ILE A 12 9.15 -3.54 -6.34
CA ILE A 12 9.59 -2.14 -6.27
C ILE A 12 10.27 -1.82 -7.60
N ASP A 13 9.79 -0.80 -8.30
CA ASP A 13 10.42 -0.26 -9.49
C ASP A 13 10.83 1.19 -9.23
N ALA A 14 12.11 1.49 -9.37
CA ALA A 14 12.58 2.87 -9.38
C ALA A 14 12.08 3.59 -10.64
N ARG A 15 11.75 4.88 -10.49
CA ARG A 15 11.32 5.75 -11.59
C ARG A 15 12.46 6.68 -12.00
N SER A 16 12.45 7.10 -13.26
CA SER A 16 13.47 7.99 -13.83
C SER A 16 13.46 9.41 -13.25
N ASP A 17 12.34 9.84 -12.64
CA ASP A 17 12.18 11.13 -11.98
C ASP A 17 12.64 11.13 -10.51
N GLY A 18 13.26 10.04 -10.06
CA GLY A 18 13.70 9.90 -8.67
C GLY A 18 12.60 9.44 -7.71
N GLY A 19 11.43 9.05 -8.21
CA GLY A 19 10.42 8.32 -7.43
C GLY A 19 10.60 6.79 -7.47
N ALA A 20 9.65 6.09 -6.87
CA ALA A 20 9.49 4.64 -6.99
C ALA A 20 8.02 4.25 -7.02
N ASN A 21 7.69 3.21 -7.79
CA ASN A 21 6.40 2.52 -7.73
C ASN A 21 6.58 1.23 -6.93
N VAL A 22 5.70 1.00 -5.97
CA VAL A 22 5.74 -0.18 -5.08
C VAL A 22 4.41 -0.90 -5.18
N TRP A 23 4.44 -2.21 -5.35
CA TRP A 23 3.23 -3.03 -5.42
C TRP A 23 3.08 -3.85 -4.15
N PHE A 24 1.87 -3.83 -3.62
CA PHE A 24 1.44 -4.71 -2.54
C PHE A 24 0.36 -5.65 -3.06
N GLN A 25 0.42 -6.92 -2.65
CA GLN A 25 -0.72 -7.79 -2.65
C GLN A 25 -1.39 -7.69 -1.28
N VAL A 26 -2.63 -7.18 -1.25
CA VAL A 26 -3.44 -7.07 -0.05
C VAL A 26 -4.52 -8.15 -0.10
N ARG A 27 -4.59 -8.99 0.93
CA ARG A 27 -5.65 -9.98 1.13
C ARG A 27 -6.64 -9.45 2.15
N LEU A 28 -7.92 -9.46 1.79
CA LEU A 28 -9.06 -9.08 2.63
C LEU A 28 -10.06 -10.24 2.61
N GLY A 29 -9.93 -11.16 3.57
CA GLY A 29 -10.65 -12.44 3.51
C GLY A 29 -10.31 -13.19 2.22
N ASP A 30 -11.31 -13.43 1.38
CA ASP A 30 -11.15 -14.14 0.10
C ASP A 30 -10.71 -13.23 -1.06
N TYR A 31 -10.79 -11.92 -0.88
CA TYR A 31 -10.38 -10.95 -1.90
C TYR A 31 -8.87 -10.74 -1.91
N VAL A 32 -8.28 -10.69 -3.10
CA VAL A 32 -6.88 -10.34 -3.33
C VAL A 32 -6.82 -9.11 -4.22
N LEU A 33 -6.23 -8.04 -3.70
CA LEU A 33 -6.06 -6.76 -4.39
C LEU A 33 -4.59 -6.53 -4.69
N ASN A 34 -4.28 -6.09 -5.90
CA ASN A 34 -2.95 -5.59 -6.24
C ASN A 34 -2.97 -4.06 -6.11
N THR A 35 -2.31 -3.54 -5.09
CA THR A 35 -2.34 -2.12 -4.72
C THR A 35 -1.01 -1.46 -5.06
N PRO A 36 -0.94 -0.63 -6.13
CA PRO A 36 0.22 0.20 -6.39
C PRO A 36 0.27 1.39 -5.42
N VAL A 37 1.47 1.69 -4.93
CA VAL A 37 1.78 2.84 -4.08
C VAL A 37 2.96 3.58 -4.70
N THR A 38 2.74 4.85 -4.99
CA THR A 38 3.78 5.74 -5.48
C THR A 38 4.50 6.41 -4.31
N VAL A 39 5.83 6.36 -4.35
CA VAL A 39 6.74 7.00 -3.40
C VAL A 39 7.54 8.04 -4.15
N GLU A 40 7.36 9.31 -3.80
CA GLU A 40 8.16 10.42 -4.34
C GLU A 40 9.45 10.60 -3.52
N GLY A 41 10.50 11.15 -4.14
CA GLY A 41 11.77 11.41 -3.44
C GLY A 41 12.51 10.15 -2.97
N ALA A 42 12.44 9.08 -3.77
CA ALA A 42 13.15 7.82 -3.51
C ALA A 42 14.60 7.83 -4.03
N ALA A 43 15.02 8.87 -4.76
CA ALA A 43 16.37 9.00 -5.31
C ALA A 43 17.43 8.89 -4.21
N GLY A 44 18.37 7.96 -4.37
CA GLY A 44 19.45 7.70 -3.40
C GLY A 44 19.02 6.99 -2.12
N ALA A 45 17.73 6.71 -1.93
CA ALA A 45 17.26 5.86 -0.83
C ALA A 45 17.51 4.38 -1.15
N ASP A 46 17.88 3.60 -0.13
CA ASP A 46 17.91 2.15 -0.29
C ASP A 46 16.48 1.57 -0.44
N MET A 47 16.39 0.36 -0.99
CA MET A 47 15.10 -0.29 -1.24
C MET A 47 14.33 -0.61 0.05
N ALA A 48 15.01 -0.76 1.19
CA ALA A 48 14.36 -1.02 2.48
C ALA A 48 13.64 0.23 3.01
N ALA A 49 14.26 1.40 2.85
CA ALA A 49 13.69 2.71 3.14
C ALA A 49 12.48 2.98 2.24
N VAL A 50 12.60 2.74 0.93
CA VAL A 50 11.48 2.84 -0.02
C VAL A 50 10.32 1.92 0.40
N GLY A 51 10.61 0.67 0.74
CA GLY A 51 9.60 -0.27 1.25
C GLY A 51 8.93 0.19 2.55
N LYS A 52 9.67 0.83 3.47
CA LYS A 52 9.11 1.39 4.71
C LYS A 52 8.19 2.59 4.44
N MET A 53 8.58 3.49 3.53
CA MET A 53 7.75 4.62 3.11
C MET A 53 6.46 4.14 2.45
N ALA A 54 6.56 3.17 1.54
CA ALA A 54 5.42 2.59 0.86
C ALA A 54 4.44 1.90 1.83
N ARG A 55 4.95 1.14 2.82
CA ARG A 55 4.11 0.52 3.88
C ARG A 55 3.34 1.56 4.70
N ARG A 56 3.99 2.67 5.09
CA ARG A 56 3.32 3.76 5.82
C ARG A 56 2.20 4.38 4.99
N ARG A 57 2.44 4.60 3.70
CA ARG A 57 1.43 5.17 2.79
C ARG A 57 0.26 4.21 2.53
N LEU A 58 0.54 2.91 2.38
CA LEU A 58 -0.50 1.87 2.31
C LEU A 58 -1.37 1.85 3.59
N ALA A 59 -0.77 1.93 4.77
CA ALA A 59 -1.52 1.97 6.03
C ALA A 59 -2.47 3.17 6.09
N GLY A 60 -2.03 4.34 5.62
CA GLY A 60 -2.89 5.53 5.52
C GLY A 60 -4.07 5.34 4.55
N LEU A 61 -3.84 4.71 3.40
CA LEU A 61 -4.91 4.39 2.44
C LEU A 61 -5.93 3.40 3.03
N ILE A 62 -5.47 2.37 3.74
CA ILE A 62 -6.35 1.40 4.41
C ILE A 62 -7.20 2.10 5.48
N ALA A 63 -6.60 2.98 6.28
CA ALA A 63 -7.34 3.74 7.30
C ALA A 63 -8.39 4.66 6.67
N ALA A 64 -8.06 5.35 5.57
CA ALA A 64 -9.01 6.18 4.84
C ALA A 64 -10.15 5.36 4.24
N LEU A 65 -9.85 4.20 3.64
CA LEU A 65 -10.85 3.29 3.10
C LEU A 65 -11.79 2.75 4.20
N ALA A 66 -11.25 2.40 5.37
CA ALA A 66 -12.06 1.95 6.50
C ALA A 66 -12.99 3.05 7.01
N ALA A 67 -12.51 4.29 7.10
CA ALA A 67 -13.35 5.43 7.47
C ALA A 67 -14.46 5.70 6.45
N GLU A 68 -14.15 5.64 5.16
CA GLU A 68 -15.14 5.81 4.09
C GLU A 68 -16.16 4.67 4.05
N THR A 69 -15.73 3.43 4.26
CA THR A 69 -16.64 2.26 4.35
C THR A 69 -17.60 2.42 5.51
N LYS A 70 -17.11 2.89 6.66
CA LYS A 70 -17.96 3.16 7.83
C LYS A 70 -19.02 4.22 7.49
N ARG A 71 -18.63 5.30 6.80
CA ARG A 71 -19.55 6.35 6.36
C ARG A 71 -20.71 5.79 5.52
N TRP A 72 -20.44 4.88 4.58
CA TRP A 72 -21.49 4.24 3.77
C TRP A 72 -22.44 3.33 4.55
N LEU A 73 -22.01 2.79 5.70
CA LEU A 73 -22.83 1.92 6.54
C LEU A 73 -23.67 2.70 7.56
N ASP A 74 -23.21 3.90 7.90
CA ASP A 74 -23.90 4.82 8.81
C ASP A 74 -24.96 5.68 8.04
N ASP A 75 -24.86 5.77 6.70
CA ASP A 75 -25.83 6.40 5.77
C ASP A 75 -26.99 5.45 5.40
#